data_AF-A0AAV8YZR7-F1
#
_entry.id   AF-A0AAV8YZR7-F1
#
_cell.length_a   1.000
_cell.length_b   1.000
_cell.length_c   1.000
_cell.angle_alpha   90.00
_cell.angle_beta   90.00
_cell.angle_gamma   90.00
#
_symmetry.space_group_name_H-M   'P 1'
#
loop_
_entity.id
_entity.type
_entity.pdbx_description
1 polymer ?
#
loop_
_entity_poly.entity_id
_entity_poly.type
_entity_poly.pdbx_seq_one_letter_code
_entity_poly.pdbx_strand_id
1 'polypeptide(L)' 'KVLKGPVCTYEFSGGVNTDQSPVVGLVATIVAHEMGHNFGMEHDTNECKCPEDRCIMAPSSSTVAPTPLVFL' A
#
# COMPACT_ATOMS: atom_id res chain seq x y z
N LYS A 1 -3.13 -8.99 -0.21
CA LYS A 1 -2.30 -9.33 0.97
C LYS A 1 -1.01 -9.99 0.54
N VAL A 2 0.13 -9.46 0.98
CA VAL A 2 1.48 -9.86 0.58
C VAL A 2 2.36 -10.10 1.81
N LEU A 3 3.42 -10.92 1.67
CA LEU A 3 4.44 -11.07 2.72
C LEU A 3 5.35 -9.84 2.76
N LYS A 4 5.90 -9.53 3.93
CA LYS A 4 6.78 -8.37 4.11
C LYS A 4 8.24 -8.67 3.81
N GLY A 5 8.88 -7.85 2.96
CA GLY A 5 10.28 -7.98 2.56
C GLY A 5 10.68 -9.15 1.63
N PRO A 6 9.77 -9.89 0.95
CA PRO A 6 10.14 -10.99 0.08
C PRO A 6 10.52 -10.56 -1.35
N VAL A 7 10.67 -9.25 -1.63
CA VAL A 7 11.06 -8.79 -2.96
C VAL A 7 12.29 -9.57 -3.46
N CYS A 8 12.25 -9.99 -4.72
CA CYS A 8 13.27 -10.80 -5.38
C CYS A 8 13.40 -12.25 -4.86
N THR A 9 12.57 -12.70 -3.93
CA THR A 9 12.50 -14.13 -3.59
C THR A 9 11.69 -14.89 -4.63
N TYR A 10 12.10 -16.13 -4.92
CA TYR A 10 11.42 -16.98 -5.91
C TYR A 10 9.95 -17.27 -5.52
N GLU A 11 9.70 -17.53 -4.24
CA GLU A 11 8.40 -18.03 -3.77
C GLU A 11 7.42 -16.90 -3.41
N PHE A 12 7.92 -15.72 -3.03
CA PHE A 12 7.12 -14.73 -2.30
C PHE A 12 7.19 -13.29 -2.87
N SER A 13 7.92 -13.05 -3.97
CA SER A 13 8.01 -11.73 -4.63
C SER A 13 6.77 -11.36 -5.46
N GLY A 14 5.57 -11.64 -4.94
CA GLY A 14 4.31 -11.39 -5.64
C GLY A 14 3.11 -11.26 -4.71
N GLY A 15 1.97 -10.88 -5.27
CA GLY A 15 0.75 -10.62 -4.54
C GLY A 15 -0.49 -10.65 -5.42
N VAL A 16 -1.64 -10.98 -4.82
CA VAL A 16 -2.95 -10.91 -5.48
C VAL A 16 -3.80 -9.90 -4.74
N ASN A 17 -4.48 -9.05 -5.50
CA ASN A 17 -5.38 -8.04 -4.97
C ASN A 17 -6.76 -8.13 -5.63
N THR A 18 -7.82 -7.91 -4.85
CA THR A 18 -9.19 -7.90 -5.36
C THR A 18 -9.51 -6.54 -5.94
N ASP A 19 -10.05 -6.52 -7.15
CA ASP A 19 -10.67 -5.34 -7.73
C ASP A 19 -12.02 -5.08 -7.03
N GLN A 20 -11.99 -4.20 -6.03
CA GLN A 20 -13.10 -3.95 -5.12
C GLN A 20 -13.75 -2.57 -5.32
N SER A 21 -13.30 -1.81 -6.32
CA SER A 21 -13.81 -0.46 -6.59
C SER A 21 -13.71 -0.11 -8.07
N PRO A 22 -14.74 0.54 -8.65
CA PRO A 22 -14.64 1.06 -10.01
C PRO A 22 -13.67 2.24 -10.14
N VAL A 23 -13.20 2.80 -9.01
CA VAL A 23 -12.26 3.92 -9.01
C VAL A 23 -10.83 3.37 -9.07
N VAL A 24 -10.19 3.47 -10.24
CA VAL A 24 -8.83 2.97 -10.50
C VAL A 24 -7.83 3.45 -9.45
N GLY A 25 -7.92 4.70 -9.01
CA GLY A 25 -7.02 5.26 -7.99
C GLY A 25 -7.07 4.52 -6.64
N LEU A 26 -8.25 4.04 -6.23
CA LEU A 26 -8.40 3.25 -4.99
C LEU A 26 -7.77 1.87 -5.15
N VAL A 27 -8.01 1.20 -6.27
CA VAL A 27 -7.40 -0.11 -6.56
C VAL A 27 -5.88 0.01 -6.65
N ALA A 28 -5.38 1.05 -7.34
CA ALA A 28 -3.96 1.35 -7.45
C ALA A 28 -3.32 1.62 -6.08
N THR A 29 -4.01 2.31 -5.18
CA THR A 29 -3.55 2.53 -3.80
C THR A 29 -3.36 1.22 -3.06
N ILE A 30 -4.29 0.28 -3.19
CA ILE A 30 -4.19 -1.03 -2.52
C ILE A 30 -3.05 -1.86 -3.14
N VAL A 31 -2.92 -1.87 -4.47
CA VAL A 31 -1.78 -2.54 -5.14
C VAL A 31 -0.45 -1.96 -4.67
N ALA A 32 -0.36 -0.63 -4.56
CA ALA A 32 0.82 0.06 -4.05
C ALA A 32 1.11 -0.29 -2.58
N HIS A 33 0.08 -0.33 -1.72
CA HIS A 33 0.22 -0.73 -0.31
C HIS A 33 0.82 -2.12 -0.16
N GLU A 34 0.30 -3.08 -0.92
CA GLU A 34 0.74 -4.46 -0.88
C GLU A 34 2.14 -4.65 -1.49
N MET A 35 2.46 -3.89 -2.55
CA MET A 35 3.83 -3.78 -3.07
C MET A 35 4.77 -3.16 -2.04
N GLY A 36 4.28 -2.25 -1.22
CA GLY A 36 5.04 -1.64 -0.15
C GLY A 36 5.48 -2.65 0.91
N HIS A 37 4.57 -3.51 1.34
CA HIS A 37 4.93 -4.68 2.15
C HIS A 37 5.95 -5.57 1.42
N ASN A 38 5.79 -5.82 0.12
CA ASN A 38 6.76 -6.61 -0.65
C ASN A 38 8.19 -6.05 -0.54
N PHE A 39 8.33 -4.72 -0.57
CA PHE A 39 9.59 -3.98 -0.36
C PHE A 39 10.03 -3.84 1.10
N GLY A 40 9.28 -4.39 2.04
CA GLY A 40 9.65 -4.41 3.47
C GLY A 40 9.09 -3.26 4.29
N MET A 41 8.19 -2.44 3.73
CA MET A 41 7.56 -1.34 4.48
C MET A 41 6.54 -1.86 5.49
N GLU A 42 6.48 -1.17 6.63
CA GLU A 42 5.50 -1.41 7.70
C GLU A 42 4.33 -0.46 7.55
N HIS A 43 3.28 -0.65 8.36
CA HIS A 43 2.23 0.34 8.44
C HIS A 43 2.73 1.63 9.09
N ASP A 44 2.22 2.74 8.59
CA ASP A 44 2.45 4.05 9.17
C ASP A 44 1.97 4.11 10.62
N THR A 45 2.75 4.77 11.47
CA THR A 45 2.38 5.10 12.84
C THR A 45 1.98 6.58 12.95
N ASN A 46 1.53 7.00 14.14
CA ASN A 46 1.12 8.40 14.36
C ASN A 46 2.29 9.40 14.25
N GLU A 47 3.53 8.91 14.26
CA GLU A 47 4.73 9.72 14.10
C GLU A 47 5.09 9.97 12.62
N CYS A 48 4.54 9.18 11.69
CA CYS A 48 4.72 9.35 10.25
C CYS A 48 4.00 10.60 9.75
N LYS A 49 4.66 11.40 8.91
CA LYS A 49 4.10 12.66 8.35
C LYS A 49 3.97 12.58 6.84
N CYS A 50 2.74 12.53 6.35
CA CYS A 50 2.46 12.66 4.92
C CYS A 50 2.15 14.10 4.52
N PRO A 51 2.40 14.48 3.25
CA PRO A 51 1.98 15.76 2.71
C PRO A 51 0.45 15.98 2.78
N GLU A 52 -0.29 14.88 2.71
CA GLU A 52 -1.76 14.82 2.78
C GLU A 52 -2.20 14.05 4.03
N ASP A 53 -3.50 14.05 4.31
CA ASP A 53 -4.11 13.38 5.47
C ASP A 53 -3.86 11.86 5.54
N ARG A 54 -3.41 11.25 4.43
CA ARG A 54 -3.20 9.80 4.37
C ARG A 54 -2.06 9.39 3.45
N CYS A 55 -1.28 8.43 3.91
CA CYS A 55 -0.21 7.77 3.16
C CYS A 55 -0.69 6.44 2.56
N ILE A 56 0.10 5.88 1.64
CA ILE A 56 -0.19 4.56 1.07
C ILE A 56 -0.12 3.46 2.14
N MET A 57 0.83 3.55 3.09
CA MET A 57 1.05 2.52 4.12
C MET A 57 0.18 2.69 5.37
N ALA A 58 -0.84 3.54 5.33
CA ALA A 58 -1.78 3.69 6.44
C ALA A 58 -2.39 2.31 6.82
N PRO A 59 -2.57 2.01 8.12
CA PRO A 59 -2.98 0.68 8.60
C PRO A 59 -4.43 0.30 8.25
N SER A 60 -5.20 1.23 7.67
CA SER A 60 -6.61 1.03 7.32
C SER A 60 -6.93 1.64 5.97
N SER A 61 -7.76 0.94 5.19
CA SER A 61 -8.27 1.40 3.90
C SER A 61 -9.24 2.59 4.05
N SER A 62 -9.34 3.42 3.01
CA SER A 62 -10.27 4.55 2.91
C SER A 62 -11.00 4.47 1.58
N THR A 63 -12.16 5.10 1.52
CA THR A 63 -12.92 5.34 0.28
C THR A 63 -12.34 6.46 -0.58
N VAL A 64 -11.29 7.15 -0.09
CA VAL A 64 -10.57 8.20 -0.82
C VAL A 64 -9.11 7.76 -1.02
N ALA A 65 -8.65 7.86 -2.27
CA ALA A 65 -7.27 7.58 -2.64
C ALA A 65 -6.38 8.75 -2.19
N PRO A 66 -5.22 8.51 -1.57
CA PRO A 66 -4.29 9.58 -1.25
C PRO A 66 -3.73 10.19 -2.55
N THR A 67 -3.69 11.52 -2.62
CA THR A 67 -3.20 12.27 -3.78
C THR A 67 -2.32 13.43 -3.31
N PRO A 68 -0.99 13.38 -3.47
CA PRO A 68 -0.21 12.40 -4.24
C PRO A 68 -0.03 11.03 -3.57
N LEU A 69 0.24 10.01 -4.39
CA LEU A 69 0.57 8.66 -3.94
C LEU A 69 1.98 8.65 -3.31
N VAL A 70 2.04 8.71 -1.97
CA VAL A 70 3.29 8.77 -1.20
C VAL A 70 3.41 7.58 -0.25
N PHE A 71 4.57 6.92 -0.29
CA PHE A 71 5.03 5.97 0.73
C PHE A 71 5.81 6.71 1.82
N LEU A 72 5.70 6.27 3.07
CA LEU A 72 6.54 6.72 4.19
C LEU A 72 7.20 5.52 4.87
#